data_AF-A0A950LB10-F1
#
_entry.id   AF-A0A950LB10-F1
#
_cell.length_a   1.000
_cell.length_b   1.000
_cell.length_c   1.000
_cell.angle_alpha   90.00
_cell.angle_beta   90.00
_cell.angle_gamma   90.00
#
_symmetry.space_group_name_H-M   'P 1'
#
loop_
_entity.id
_entity.type
_entity.pdbx_description
1 polymer ?
#
loop_
_entity_poly.entity_id
_entity_poly.type
_entity_poly.pdbx_seq_one_letter_code
_entity_poly.pdbx_strand_id
1 'polypeptide(L)'
;MGIFGAVDLHTSSPRPFWNIAPGASVAGWRWDARRRRRVLVPTIWGLLAPWEKHWGSARLRPINARCEAIATSRLFGPAFRRQPALIAADAGYEWALGGRPEDPLRPRPQQSGADSPGRDVGLLEESSSATA
;
A
#
# COMPACT_ATOMS: atom_id res chain seq x y z
N MET A 1 20.64 -3.66 10.87
CA MET A 1 19.59 -3.70 11.91
C MET A 1 18.25 -3.50 11.21
N GLY A 2 17.28 -4.39 11.38
CA GLY A 2 16.05 -4.42 10.56
C GLY A 2 15.08 -3.27 10.85
N ILE A 3 14.40 -2.77 9.82
CA ILE A 3 13.34 -1.76 9.93
C ILE A 3 12.20 -2.35 10.78
N PHE A 4 11.86 -1.71 11.91
CA PHE A 4 10.81 -2.15 12.86
C PHE A 4 10.91 -3.62 13.32
N GLY A 5 12.13 -4.16 13.40
CA GLY A 5 12.36 -5.56 13.80
C GLY A 5 11.97 -6.59 12.74
N ALA A 6 11.70 -6.17 11.50
CA ALA A 6 11.50 -7.10 10.39
C ALA A 6 12.83 -7.63 9.86
N VAL A 7 12.83 -8.91 9.55
CA VAL A 7 13.91 -9.53 8.78
C VAL A 7 13.66 -9.24 7.31
N ASP A 8 14.60 -8.56 6.67
CA ASP A 8 14.54 -8.36 5.22
C ASP A 8 14.82 -9.68 4.51
N LEU A 9 13.88 -10.11 3.69
CA LEU A 9 14.01 -11.29 2.85
C LEU A 9 14.31 -10.94 1.40
N HIS A 10 14.57 -9.67 1.07
CA HIS A 10 15.10 -9.31 -0.24
C HIS A 10 16.52 -9.84 -0.41
N THR A 11 16.77 -10.45 -1.57
CA THR A 11 18.12 -10.86 -1.99
C THR A 11 18.97 -9.66 -2.43
N SER A 12 18.36 -8.50 -2.67
CA SER A 12 19.03 -7.25 -3.07
C SER A 12 18.44 -6.04 -2.37
N SER A 13 19.27 -5.05 -2.03
CA SER A 13 18.80 -3.78 -1.46
C SER A 13 17.82 -3.11 -2.44
N PRO A 14 16.60 -2.73 -2.03
CA PRO A 14 15.67 -2.03 -2.89
C PRO A 14 16.29 -0.69 -3.32
N ARG A 15 16.20 -0.37 -4.61
CA ARG A 15 16.59 0.95 -5.12
C ARG A 15 15.48 1.95 -4.81
N PRO A 16 15.81 3.22 -4.50
CA PRO A 16 14.78 4.24 -4.33
C PRO A 16 14.04 4.49 -5.64
N PHE A 17 12.71 4.59 -5.57
CA PHE A 17 11.85 4.93 -6.69
C PHE A 17 10.93 6.08 -6.30
N TRP A 18 10.92 7.14 -7.11
CA TRP A 18 10.12 8.35 -6.87
C TRP A 18 8.74 8.30 -7.51
N ASN A 19 8.53 7.35 -8.45
CA ASN A 19 7.28 7.18 -9.18
C ASN A 19 6.99 5.68 -9.33
N ILE A 20 6.36 5.11 -8.30
CA ILE A 20 5.89 3.73 -8.30
C ILE A 20 4.45 3.74 -8.80
N ALA A 21 4.12 2.87 -9.75
CA ALA A 21 2.77 2.76 -10.31
C ALA A 21 2.03 1.51 -9.77
N PRO A 22 0.69 1.52 -9.80
CA PRO A 22 -0.11 0.33 -9.57
C PRO A 22 0.39 -0.92 -10.32
N GLY A 23 0.40 -2.06 -9.64
CA GLY A 23 0.89 -3.33 -10.18
C GLY A 23 2.41 -3.52 -10.16
N ALA A 24 3.18 -2.50 -9.74
CA ALA A 24 4.60 -2.66 -9.48
C ALA A 24 4.87 -3.55 -8.26
N SER A 25 6.04 -4.19 -8.23
CA SER A 25 6.52 -4.87 -7.03
C SER A 25 7.15 -3.87 -6.06
N VAL A 26 6.74 -3.93 -4.81
CA VAL A 26 7.14 -3.03 -3.71
C VAL A 26 7.51 -3.85 -2.48
N ALA A 27 8.26 -3.26 -1.57
CA ALA A 27 8.58 -3.89 -0.30
C ALA A 27 7.37 -3.83 0.64
N GLY A 28 6.82 -5.00 0.97
CA GLY A 28 5.73 -5.17 1.92
C GLY A 28 6.24 -5.74 3.24
N TRP A 29 5.93 -5.05 4.34
CA TRP A 29 6.16 -5.54 5.69
C TRP A 29 4.94 -6.34 6.14
N ARG A 30 5.14 -7.55 6.64
CA ARG A 30 4.03 -8.39 7.15
C ARG A 30 4.46 -9.35 8.25
N TRP A 31 3.50 -9.87 8.99
CA TRP A 31 3.73 -11.01 9.88
C TRP A 31 3.83 -12.31 9.08
N ASP A 32 4.90 -13.08 9.31
CA ASP A 32 5.03 -14.45 8.81
C ASP A 32 4.70 -15.42 9.96
N ALA A 33 3.49 -15.99 9.92
CA ALA A 33 3.01 -16.93 10.92
C ALA A 33 3.88 -18.20 11.01
N ARG A 34 4.45 -18.68 9.89
CA ARG A 34 5.29 -19.88 9.87
C ARG A 34 6.63 -19.63 10.55
N ARG A 35 7.20 -18.45 10.33
CA ARG A 35 8.50 -18.04 10.90
C ARG A 35 8.38 -17.32 12.25
N ARG A 36 7.15 -17.06 12.70
CA ARG A 36 6.80 -16.31 13.92
C ARG A 36 7.56 -14.99 14.05
N ARG A 37 7.68 -14.25 12.94
CA ARG A 37 8.40 -12.98 12.89
C ARG A 37 7.86 -12.04 11.82
N ARG A 38 8.20 -10.76 11.94
CA ARG A 38 7.97 -9.74 10.93
C ARG A 38 8.99 -9.91 9.80
N VAL A 39 8.53 -9.80 8.56
CA VAL A 39 9.37 -9.93 7.36
C VAL A 39 9.10 -8.79 6.40
N LEU A 40 10.14 -8.33 5.71
CA LEU A 40 10.02 -7.49 4.53
C LEU A 40 10.14 -8.38 3.30
N VAL A 41 9.11 -8.40 2.44
CA VAL A 41 9.05 -9.25 1.25
C VAL A 41 8.60 -8.45 0.03
N PRO A 42 8.99 -8.87 -1.19
CA PRO A 42 8.36 -8.36 -2.40
C PRO A 42 6.86 -8.65 -2.39
N THR A 43 6.05 -7.61 -2.59
CA THR A 43 4.59 -7.62 -2.73
C THR A 43 4.22 -6.87 -4.00
N ILE A 44 3.05 -7.13 -4.58
CA ILE A 44 2.53 -6.32 -5.68
C ILE A 44 1.61 -5.23 -5.10
N TRP A 45 1.75 -3.99 -5.58
CA TRP A 45 0.79 -2.94 -5.24
C TRP A 45 -0.53 -3.15 -5.99
N GLY A 46 -1.39 -3.93 -5.36
CA GLY A 46 -2.76 -4.20 -5.78
C GLY A 46 -3.22 -5.59 -5.31
N LEU A 47 -4.52 -5.80 -5.30
CA LEU A 47 -5.13 -7.05 -4.86
C LEU A 47 -5.55 -7.90 -6.05
N LEU A 48 -5.16 -9.18 -6.05
CA LEU A 48 -5.78 -10.19 -6.91
C LEU A 48 -7.08 -10.62 -6.26
N ALA A 49 -8.21 -10.42 -6.93
CA ALA A 49 -9.50 -10.86 -6.40
C ALA A 49 -9.47 -12.37 -6.10
N PRO A 50 -10.16 -12.85 -5.03
CA PRO A 50 -10.01 -14.23 -4.57
C PRO A 50 -10.48 -15.30 -5.57
N TRP A 51 -11.26 -14.93 -6.60
CA TRP A 51 -11.69 -15.81 -7.70
C TRP A 51 -10.79 -15.72 -8.93
N GLU A 52 -9.86 -14.78 -8.98
CA GLU A 52 -8.90 -14.64 -10.08
C GLU A 52 -7.70 -15.55 -9.82
N LYS A 53 -7.27 -16.29 -10.86
CA LYS A 53 -6.20 -17.28 -10.73
C LYS A 53 -4.81 -16.72 -10.98
N HIS A 54 -4.69 -15.75 -11.89
CA HIS A 54 -3.42 -15.24 -12.37
C HIS A 54 -3.46 -13.73 -12.52
N TRP A 55 -2.39 -13.05 -12.08
CA TRP A 55 -2.29 -11.59 -12.11
C TRP A 55 -2.38 -11.01 -13.53
N GLY A 56 -1.68 -11.62 -14.49
CA GLY A 56 -1.57 -11.14 -15.87
C GLY A 56 -2.87 -11.18 -16.66
N SER A 57 -3.79 -12.10 -16.33
CA SER A 57 -5.08 -12.24 -17.00
C SER A 57 -6.27 -11.70 -16.19
N ALA A 58 -6.02 -11.22 -14.97
CA ALA A 58 -7.09 -10.75 -14.08
C ALA A 58 -7.82 -9.55 -14.68
N ARG A 59 -9.14 -9.50 -14.50
CA ARG A 59 -9.93 -8.33 -14.88
C ARG A 59 -10.08 -7.34 -13.73
N LEU A 60 -10.06 -7.84 -12.50
CA LEU A 60 -10.23 -7.02 -11.30
C LEU A 60 -8.94 -7.00 -10.45
N ARG A 61 -8.26 -5.85 -10.44
CA ARG A 61 -7.05 -5.58 -9.67
C ARG A 61 -7.14 -4.24 -8.94
N PRO A 62 -7.98 -4.11 -7.91
CA PRO A 62 -8.09 -2.86 -7.18
C PRO A 62 -6.80 -2.57 -6.42
N ILE A 63 -6.49 -1.29 -6.29
CA ILE A 63 -5.26 -0.82 -5.66
C ILE A 63 -5.50 -0.21 -4.28
N ASN A 64 -6.73 0.26 -4.03
CA ASN A 64 -7.16 0.90 -2.79
C ASN A 64 -8.41 0.19 -2.26
N ALA A 65 -8.52 0.17 -0.93
CA ALA A 65 -9.70 -0.27 -0.20
C ALA A 65 -10.12 0.83 0.77
N ARG A 66 -11.43 1.02 0.93
CA ARG A 66 -11.99 1.91 1.96
C ARG A 66 -11.95 1.22 3.31
N CYS A 67 -11.47 1.89 4.35
CA CYS A 67 -11.33 1.28 5.67
C CYS A 67 -12.68 0.84 6.23
N GLU A 68 -13.69 1.70 6.09
CA GLU A 68 -15.03 1.53 6.66
C GLU A 68 -15.71 0.19 6.32
N ALA A 69 -15.35 -0.42 5.19
CA ALA A 69 -15.93 -1.67 4.72
C ALA A 69 -14.92 -2.78 4.44
N ILE A 70 -13.62 -2.61 4.75
CA ILE A 70 -12.60 -3.59 4.33
C ILE A 70 -12.81 -4.95 4.99
N ALA A 71 -13.19 -4.97 6.28
CA ALA A 71 -13.35 -6.20 7.05
C ALA A 71 -14.54 -7.05 6.56
N THR A 72 -15.63 -6.41 6.12
CA THR A 72 -16.86 -7.05 5.65
C THR A 72 -16.89 -7.23 4.12
N SER A 73 -15.97 -6.59 3.40
CA SER A 73 -15.87 -6.70 1.93
C SER A 73 -15.62 -8.14 1.49
N ARG A 74 -16.38 -8.60 0.50
CA ARG A 74 -16.13 -9.89 -0.17
C ARG A 74 -14.80 -9.90 -0.93
N LEU A 75 -14.37 -8.73 -1.41
CA LEU A 75 -13.16 -8.56 -2.20
C LEU A 75 -11.92 -8.50 -1.29
N PHE A 76 -11.94 -7.61 -0.29
CA PHE A 76 -10.76 -7.34 0.56
C PHE A 76 -10.74 -8.16 1.86
N GLY A 77 -11.90 -8.49 2.42
CA GLY A 77 -12.00 -9.11 3.75
C GLY A 77 -11.19 -10.41 3.92
N PRO A 78 -11.16 -11.34 2.94
CA PRO A 78 -10.32 -12.52 3.03
C PRO A 78 -8.82 -12.22 3.12
N ALA A 79 -8.33 -11.24 2.35
CA ALA A 79 -6.94 -10.82 2.36
C ALA A 79 -6.60 -10.08 3.66
N PHE A 80 -7.48 -9.15 4.06
CA PHE A 80 -7.35 -8.35 5.28
C PHE A 80 -7.19 -9.22 6.53
N ARG A 81 -8.01 -10.28 6.67
CA ARG A 81 -7.93 -11.19 7.84
C ARG A 81 -6.70 -12.10 7.85
N ARG A 82 -6.17 -12.48 6.68
CA ARG A 82 -5.13 -13.52 6.58
C ARG A 82 -3.73 -12.97 6.47
N GLN A 83 -3.57 -11.86 5.75
CA GLN A 83 -2.28 -11.35 5.31
C GLN A 83 -2.27 -9.81 5.23
N PRO A 84 -2.56 -9.10 6.33
CA PRO A 84 -2.35 -7.66 6.36
C PRO A 84 -0.86 -7.35 6.13
N ALA A 85 -0.57 -6.33 5.32
CA ALA A 85 0.79 -5.95 4.97
C ALA A 85 0.90 -4.44 4.85
N LEU A 86 1.97 -3.88 5.37
CA LEU A 86 2.27 -2.46 5.35
C LEU A 86 3.23 -2.18 4.19
N ILE A 87 3.00 -1.11 3.43
CA ILE A 87 3.94 -0.65 2.41
C ILE A 87 4.69 0.56 3.03
N ALA A 88 5.96 0.74 2.72
CA ALA A 88 6.67 1.96 3.10
C ALA A 88 6.70 2.89 1.89
N ALA A 89 6.33 4.16 2.05
CA ALA A 89 6.29 5.11 0.94
C ALA A 89 6.40 6.53 1.47
N ASP A 90 7.44 7.28 1.07
CA ASP A 90 7.74 8.62 1.60
C ASP A 90 6.57 9.61 1.46
N ALA A 91 5.75 9.47 0.41
CA ALA A 91 4.53 10.22 0.17
C ALA A 91 3.66 9.55 -0.90
N GLY A 92 2.37 9.87 -0.92
CA GLY A 92 1.44 9.60 -2.04
C GLY A 92 1.28 10.83 -2.96
N TYR A 93 0.80 10.61 -4.18
CA TYR A 93 0.46 11.70 -5.12
C TYR A 93 -1.04 11.69 -5.44
N GLU A 94 -1.64 12.88 -5.50
CA GLU A 94 -3.02 13.09 -5.95
C GLU A 94 -3.10 14.13 -7.06
N TRP A 95 -4.10 13.98 -7.92
CA TRP A 95 -4.42 14.97 -8.95
C TRP A 95 -5.64 15.76 -8.52
N ALA A 96 -5.48 17.08 -8.43
CA ALA A 96 -6.59 17.98 -8.13
C ALA A 96 -7.56 18.02 -9.31
N LEU A 97 -8.83 17.72 -9.06
CA LEU A 97 -9.92 17.92 -10.00
C LEU A 97 -10.37 19.38 -9.92
N GLY A 98 -10.26 20.15 -11.01
CA GLY A 98 -10.76 21.54 -11.07
C GLY A 98 -9.78 22.61 -11.56
N GLY A 99 -8.64 22.24 -12.16
CA GLY A 99 -7.78 23.19 -12.86
C GLY A 99 -8.44 23.72 -14.14
N ARG A 100 -8.11 24.96 -14.54
CA ARG A 100 -8.47 25.47 -15.88
C ARG A 100 -7.80 24.60 -16.96
N PRO A 101 -8.36 24.49 -18.18
CA PRO A 101 -7.77 23.70 -19.26
C PRO A 101 -6.30 24.05 -19.55
N GLU A 102 -5.92 25.32 -19.36
CA GLU A 102 -4.56 25.84 -19.49
C GLU A 102 -3.59 25.49 -18.33
N ASP A 103 -4.06 24.87 -17.24
CA ASP A 103 -3.21 24.49 -16.11
C ASP A 103 -2.77 23.02 -16.27
N PRO A 104 -1.49 22.72 -16.54
CA PRO A 104 -1.05 21.33 -16.71
C PRO A 104 -1.33 20.54 -15.43
N LEU A 105 -2.01 19.40 -15.56
CA LEU A 105 -2.29 18.48 -14.46
C LEU A 105 -0.98 18.06 -13.79
N ARG A 106 -0.61 18.76 -12.71
CA ARG A 106 0.56 18.43 -11.90
C ARG A 106 0.10 17.61 -10.70
N PRO A 107 0.62 16.38 -10.51
CA PRO A 107 0.38 15.64 -9.28
C PRO A 107 0.95 16.44 -8.11
N ARG A 108 0.19 16.52 -7.02
CA ARG A 108 0.64 17.14 -5.77
C ARG A 108 0.86 16.04 -4.75
N PRO A 109 1.85 16.18 -3.87
CA PRO A 109 1.96 15.32 -2.70
C PRO A 109 0.64 15.35 -1.94
N GLN A 110 0.14 14.17 -1.55
CA GLN A 110 -1.01 14.05 -0.67
C GLN A 110 -0.62 14.69 0.67
N GLN A 111 -1.44 15.62 1.17
CA GLN A 111 -1.15 16.31 2.43
C GLN A 111 -1.62 15.43 3.60
N SER A 112 -0.69 14.94 4.42
CA SER A 112 -1.01 14.38 5.74
C SER A 112 -1.34 15.53 6.70
N GLY A 113 -2.32 15.33 7.59
CA GLY A 113 -2.77 16.35 8.55
C GLY A 113 -1.62 16.92 9.41
N ALA A 114 -1.71 18.21 9.73
CA ALA A 114 -0.60 19.12 10.02
C ALA A 114 0.27 18.91 11.28
N ASP A 115 0.23 17.76 12.00
CA ASP A 115 0.93 17.63 13.30
C ASP A 115 1.74 16.32 13.48
N SER A 116 2.46 15.85 12.46
CA SER A 116 3.44 14.77 12.66
C SER A 116 4.70 14.94 11.81
N PRO A 117 5.87 15.22 12.42
CA PRO A 117 7.11 15.23 11.69
C PRO A 117 7.59 13.80 11.51
N GLY A 118 7.54 13.30 10.27
CA GLY A 118 8.36 12.17 9.85
C GLY A 118 7.62 11.13 9.03
N ARG A 119 8.07 11.01 7.77
CA ARG A 119 7.96 9.83 6.90
C ARG A 119 6.58 9.20 6.91
N ASP A 120 5.77 9.56 5.91
CA ASP A 120 4.63 8.72 5.58
C ASP A 120 5.19 7.29 5.42
N VAL A 121 4.74 6.37 6.26
CA VAL A 121 4.79 4.96 5.93
C VAL A 121 3.47 4.82 5.22
N GLY A 122 3.48 4.59 3.90
CA GLY A 122 2.30 4.19 3.15
C GLY A 122 1.80 2.83 3.59
N LEU A 123 1.42 2.71 4.86
CA LEU A 123 0.72 1.61 5.44
C LEU A 123 -0.42 1.24 4.46
N LEU A 124 -0.38 0.04 3.86
CA LEU A 124 -1.60 -0.74 3.77
C LEU A 124 -1.90 -1.28 5.19
N GLU A 125 -1.95 -0.38 6.17
CA GLU A 125 -2.74 -0.56 7.35
C GLU A 125 -4.09 0.06 6.98
N GLU A 126 -5.15 -0.67 7.26
CA GLU A 126 -6.44 -0.04 7.36
C GLU A 126 -6.36 1.00 8.49
N SER A 127 -6.20 2.28 8.16
CA SER A 127 -6.24 3.33 9.17
C SER A 127 -7.69 3.62 9.55
N SER A 128 -8.06 3.20 10.75
CA SER A 128 -9.23 3.69 11.47
C SER A 128 -8.96 5.08 12.08
N SER A 129 -9.89 5.99 11.79
CA SER A 129 -10.51 7.04 12.63
C SER A 129 -9.67 8.08 13.39
N ALA A 130 -10.05 9.36 13.26
CA ALA A 130 -10.79 10.08 14.32
C ALA A 130 -11.29 11.48 13.90
N THR A 131 -12.60 11.69 14.11
CA THR A 131 -13.28 12.88 14.63
C THR A 131 -13.32 14.17 13.79
N ALA A 132 -14.48 14.47 13.18
CA ALA A 132 -15.63 15.14 13.83
C ALA A 132 -16.92 14.88 13.03
#